data_AF-A0A0T9R396-F1
#
_entry.id   AF-A0A0T9R396-F1
#
_cell.length_a   1.000
_cell.length_b   1.000
_cell.length_c   1.000
_cell.angle_alpha   90.00
_cell.angle_beta   90.00
_cell.angle_gamma   90.00
#
_symmetry.space_group_name_H-M   'P 1'
#
loop_
_entity.id
_entity.type
_entity.pdbx_description
1 polymer ?
#
loop_
_entity_poly.entity_id
_entity_poly.type
_entity_poly.pdbx_seq_one_letter_code
_entity_poly.pdbx_strand_id
1 'polypeptide(L)' 'MVAGVIPFDCSEYRTVTKWNPGGLTIHLQIGLEDMDELKEDLVQGFVRLASNS' A
#
# COMPACT_ATOMS: atom_id res chain seq x y z
N MET A 1 4.18 6.25 16.20
CA MET A 1 4.20 6.40 14.73
C MET A 1 2.93 5.79 14.19
N VAL A 2 2.23 6.45 13.27
CA VAL A 2 0.94 6.00 12.71
C VAL A 2 1.21 5.26 11.39
N ALA A 3 0.54 4.13 11.17
CA ALA A 3 0.52 3.43 9.89
C ALA A 3 -0.36 4.15 8.87
N GLY A 4 0.02 4.12 7.59
CA GLY A 4 -0.68 4.84 6.54
C GLY A 4 -0.39 4.30 5.14
N VAL A 5 -1.33 4.54 4.23
CA VAL A 5 -1.24 4.16 2.81
C VAL A 5 -1.46 5.38 1.94
N ILE A 6 -0.53 5.68 1.04
CA ILE A 6 -0.63 6.80 0.10
C ILE A 6 -0.30 6.36 -1.33
N PRO A 7 -0.85 7.02 -2.36
CA PRO A 7 -0.39 6.85 -3.73
C PRO A 7 1.10 7.19 -3.83
N PHE A 8 1.85 6.39 -4.59
CA PHE A 8 3.29 6.58 -4.73
C PHE A 8 3.73 6.35 -6.17
N ASP A 9 4.48 7.31 -6.72
CA ASP A 9 5.16 7.13 -7.99
C ASP A 9 6.64 6.86 -7.75
N CYS A 10 7.08 5.64 -8.09
CA CYS A 10 8.49 5.26 -7.94
C CYS A 10 9.31 5.48 -9.22
N SER A 11 8.70 6.02 -10.28
CA SER A 11 9.33 6.19 -11.59
C SER A 11 10.52 7.14 -11.57
N GLU A 12 10.51 8.14 -10.68
CA GLU A 12 11.57 9.15 -10.59
C GLU A 12 12.89 8.62 -10.00
N TYR A 13 12.84 7.60 -9.13
CA TYR A 13 14.01 7.09 -8.41
C TYR A 13 14.52 5.75 -8.95
N ARG A 14 13.75 5.11 -9.86
CA ARG A 14 14.15 3.85 -10.50
C ARG A 14 15.08 4.11 -11.68
N THR A 15 16.35 3.75 -11.52
CA THR A 15 17.40 4.02 -12.52
C THR A 15 17.70 2.84 -13.45
N VAL A 16 17.28 1.61 -13.12
CA VAL A 16 17.71 0.38 -13.83
C VAL A 16 16.61 -0.27 -14.68
N THR A 17 15.33 -0.14 -14.32
CA THR A 17 14.23 -0.75 -15.08
C THR A 17 13.06 0.21 -15.16
N LYS A 18 12.58 0.49 -16.39
CA LYS A 18 11.39 1.32 -16.61
C LYS A 18 10.21 0.75 -15.81
N TRP A 19 9.62 1.58 -14.96
CA TRP A 19 8.43 1.25 -14.18
C TRP A 19 7.20 1.29 -15.11
N ASN A 20 6.56 0.15 -15.34
CA ASN A 20 5.33 0.03 -16.14
C ASN A 20 4.32 -0.83 -15.38
N PRO A 21 3.78 -0.34 -14.24
CA PRO A 21 2.79 -1.08 -13.49
C PRO A 21 1.49 -1.15 -14.28
N GLY A 22 0.84 -2.30 -14.30
CA GLY A 22 -0.51 -2.47 -14.89
C GLY A 22 -1.62 -1.83 -14.06
N GLY A 23 -1.30 -1.00 -13.05
CA GLY A 23 -2.24 -0.46 -12.08
C GLY A 23 -1.60 0.54 -11.11
N LEU A 24 -2.37 0.94 -10.10
CA LEU A 24 -1.95 1.90 -9.08
C LEU A 24 -0.84 1.34 -8.19
N THR A 25 0.13 2.20 -7.88
CA THR A 25 1.22 1.91 -6.94
C THR A 25 0.90 2.57 -5.60
N ILE A 26 1.06 1.80 -4.51
CA ILE A 26 0.81 2.28 -3.14
C ILE A 26 2.10 2.18 -2.32
N HIS A 27 2.32 3.16 -1.45
CA HIS A 27 3.35 3.11 -0.41
C HIS A 27 2.67 2.84 0.93
N LEU A 28 3.07 1.74 1.57
CA LEU A 28 2.59 1.29 2.86
C LEU A 28 3.63 1.62 3.93
N GLN A 29 3.28 2.48 4.88
CA GLN A 29 4.07 2.76 6.06
C GLN A 29 3.52 1.94 7.23
N ILE A 30 4.32 1.00 7.75
CA ILE A 30 3.96 0.13 8.88
C ILE A 30 4.57 0.65 10.17
N GLY A 31 3.75 0.75 11.23
CA GLY A 31 4.18 1.16 12.56
C GLY A 31 4.84 0.02 13.37
N LEU A 32 4.84 0.19 14.70
CA LEU A 32 5.21 -0.86 15.67
C LEU A 32 3.96 -1.43 16.37
N GLU A 33 2.86 -1.47 15.64
CA GLU A 33 1.59 -2.01 16.12
C GLU A 33 1.65 -3.55 16.20
N ASP A 34 0.63 -4.13 16.84
CA ASP A 34 0.53 -5.58 16.91
C ASP A 34 0.32 -6.18 15.50
N MET A 35 1.00 -7.29 15.24
CA MET A 35 1.01 -7.92 13.92
C MET A 35 -0.36 -8.48 13.52
N ASP A 36 -1.20 -8.86 14.47
CA ASP A 36 -2.51 -9.41 14.18
C ASP A 36 -3.52 -8.29 13.95
N GLU A 37 -3.46 -7.18 14.70
CA GLU A 37 -4.25 -5.97 14.44
C GLU A 37 -3.95 -5.39 13.05
N LEU A 38 -2.67 -5.29 12.66
CA LEU A 38 -2.27 -4.79 11.34
C LEU A 38 -2.87 -5.63 10.19
N LYS A 39 -2.88 -6.95 10.35
CA LYS A 39 -3.46 -7.85 9.34
C LYS A 39 -4.96 -7.65 9.23
N GLU A 40 -5.65 -7.54 10.36
CA GLU A 40 -7.10 -7.30 10.37
C GLU A 40 -7.45 -5.99 9.66
N ASP A 41 -6.71 -4.92 9.93
CA ASP A 41 -6.91 -3.62 9.29
C ASP A 41 -6.67 -3.67 7.78
N LEU A 42 -5.62 -4.36 7.33
CA LEU A 42 -5.37 -4.56 5.90
C LEU A 42 -6.47 -5.38 5.22
N VAL A 43 -6.94 -6.46 5.85
CA VAL A 43 -8.02 -7.29 5.32
C VAL A 43 -9.31 -6.46 5.18
N GLN A 44 -9.68 -5.70 6.21
CA GLN A 44 -10.84 -4.81 6.16
C GLN A 44 -10.70 -3.76 5.05
N GLY A 45 -9.49 -3.21 4.89
CA GLY A 45 -9.16 -2.29 3.79
C GLY A 45 -9.41 -2.91 2.41
N PHE A 46 -8.92 -4.13 2.17
CA PHE A 46 -9.11 -4.83 0.90
C PHE A 46 -10.57 -5.22 0.64
N VAL A 47 -11.31 -5.63 1.66
CA VAL A 47 -12.76 -5.93 1.53
C VAL A 47 -13.53 -4.69 1.09
N ARG A 48 -13.22 -3.52 1.66
CA ARG A 48 -13.85 -2.24 1.25
C ARG A 48 -13.50 -1.87 -0.19
N LEU A 49 -12.24 -2.06 -0.61
CA LEU A 49 -11.82 -1.82 -1.99
C LEU A 49 -12.53 -2.75 -2.98
N ALA A 50 -12.66 -4.03 -2.66
CA ALA A 50 -13.35 -5.01 -3.50
C ALA A 50 -14.86 -4.76 -3.59
N SER A 51 -15.48 -4.26 -2.52
CA SER A 51 -16.92 -3.98 -2.47
C SER A 51 -17.31 -2.69 -3.20
N ASN A 52 -16.35 -1.83 -3.51
CA ASN A 52 -16.56 -0.52 -4.13
C ASN A 52 -16.10 -0.49 -5.59
N SER A 53 -15.96 -1.67 -6.21
CA SER A 53 -15.55 -1.89 -7.61
C SER A 53 -16.65 -2.52 -8.45
#